data_AF-A0A0M0HT15-F1
#
_entry.id   AF-A0A0M0HT15-F1
#
_cell.length_a   1.000
_cell.length_b   1.000
_cell.length_c   1.000
_cell.angle_alpha   90.00
_cell.angle_beta   90.00
_cell.angle_gamma   90.00
#
_symmetry.space_group_name_H-M   'P 1'
#
loop_
_entity.id
_entity.type
_entity.pdbx_description
1 polymer ?
#
loop_
_entity_poly.entity_id
_entity_poly.type
_entity_poly.pdbx_seq_one_letter_code
_entity_poly.pdbx_strand_id
1 'polypeptide(L)' 'MHFESLSDFFAMGGYAGYVWSAFGITFLSMLIVLYVSVKRGEALLKEVQAKVDRQARIEAAKNLENTL' A
#
# COMPACT_ATOMS: atom_id res chain seq x y z
N MET A 1 13.26 28.13 -30.48
CA MET A 1 12.64 27.61 -29.25
C MET A 1 12.11 26.23 -29.62
N HIS A 2 12.67 25.14 -29.09
CA HIS A 2 12.54 23.79 -29.72
C HIS A 2 11.56 22.82 -29.06
N PHE A 3 10.77 23.27 -28.08
CA PHE A 3 9.67 22.48 -27.51
C PHE A 3 8.52 23.43 -27.18
N GLU A 4 7.70 23.76 -28.17
CA GLU A 4 6.60 24.74 -28.01
C GLU A 4 5.30 24.09 -27.50
N SER A 5 5.27 22.77 -27.29
CA SER A 5 4.07 22.10 -26.78
C SER A 5 4.37 20.82 -26.00
N LEU A 6 3.51 20.50 -25.02
CA LEU A 6 3.46 19.17 -24.39
C LEU A 6 3.30 18.06 -25.44
N SER A 7 2.66 18.36 -26.58
CA SER A 7 2.50 17.44 -27.70
C SER A 7 3.84 17.02 -28.30
N ASP A 8 4.81 17.91 -28.48
CA ASP A 8 6.16 17.55 -28.96
C ASP A 8 6.94 16.69 -27.97
N PHE A 9 6.61 16.79 -26.67
CA PHE A 9 7.20 15.97 -25.63
C PHE A 9 6.70 14.51 -25.68
N PHE A 10 5.43 14.31 -26.04
CA PHE A 10 4.86 12.99 -26.33
C PHE A 10 5.10 12.52 -27.77
N ALA A 11 5.45 13.44 -28.68
CA ALA A 11 5.68 13.18 -30.09
C ALA A 11 7.14 13.47 -30.50
N MET A 12 8.10 13.14 -29.64
CA MET A 12 9.54 13.16 -29.97
C MET A 12 9.87 12.07 -31.00
N GLY A 13 9.38 12.20 -32.24
CA GLY A 13 9.78 11.39 -33.39
C GLY A 13 9.75 9.87 -33.21
N GLY A 14 8.86 9.34 -32.36
CA GLY A 14 8.73 7.89 -32.08
C GLY A 14 9.40 7.38 -30.79
N TYR A 15 10.22 8.19 -30.10
CA TYR A 15 10.94 7.76 -28.88
C TYR A 15 10.11 7.83 -27.59
N ALA A 16 9.08 8.68 -27.57
CA ALA A 16 8.24 8.88 -26.40
C ALA A 16 7.58 7.58 -25.91
N GLY A 17 7.22 6.66 -26.81
CA GLY A 17 6.65 5.36 -26.44
C GLY A 17 7.57 4.55 -25.54
N TYR A 18 8.87 4.54 -25.81
CA TYR A 18 9.86 3.82 -24.99
C TYR A 18 10.06 4.48 -23.62
N VAL A 19 10.15 5.80 -23.60
CA VAL A 19 10.36 6.57 -22.36
C VAL A 19 9.14 6.42 -21.45
N TRP A 20 7.94 6.72 -21.95
CA TRP A 20 6.72 6.63 -21.16
C TRP A 20 6.39 5.22 -20.69
N SER A 21 6.76 4.18 -21.46
CA SER A 21 6.64 2.79 -20.99
C SER A 21 7.54 2.52 -19.80
N ALA A 22 8.80 2.96 -19.83
CA ALA A 22 9.72 2.80 -18.71
C ALA A 22 9.22 3.55 -17.46
N PHE A 23 8.82 4.82 -17.61
CA PHE A 23 8.23 5.60 -16.53
C PHE A 23 6.94 4.95 -15.99
N GLY A 24 6.08 4.44 -16.87
CA GLY A 24 4.85 3.74 -16.50
C GLY A 24 5.13 2.47 -15.69
N ILE A 25 6.11 1.66 -16.10
CA ILE A 25 6.51 0.44 -15.37
C ILE A 25 7.09 0.82 -14.00
N THR A 26 7.93 1.85 -13.91
CA THR A 26 8.47 2.32 -12.63
C THR A 26 7.37 2.82 -11.72
N PHE A 27 6.46 3.65 -12.23
CA PHE A 27 5.33 4.18 -11.47
C PHE A 27 4.40 3.06 -10.98
N LEU A 28 4.09 2.10 -11.85
CA LEU A 28 3.33 0.91 -11.49
C LEU A 28 4.03 0.10 -10.39
N SER A 29 5.34 -0.10 -10.50
CA SER A 29 6.13 -0.82 -9.50
C SER A 29 6.08 -0.11 -8.14
N MET A 30 6.21 1.22 -8.13
CA MET A 30 6.08 2.02 -6.90
C MET A 30 4.68 1.90 -6.29
N LEU A 31 3.62 1.96 -7.10
CA LEU A 31 2.24 1.79 -6.64
C LEU A 31 2.01 0.40 -6.02
N ILE A 32 2.56 -0.66 -6.64
CA ILE A 32 2.45 -2.02 -6.10
C ILE A 32 3.13 -2.10 -4.73
N VAL A 33 4.36 -1.58 -4.60
CA VAL A 33 5.08 -1.57 -3.33
C VAL A 33 4.33 -0.78 -2.27
N LEU A 34 3.80 0.39 -2.61
CA LEU A 34 2.99 1.20 -1.70
C LEU A 34 1.74 0.44 -1.24
N TYR A 35 1.00 -0.15 -2.17
CA TYR A 35 -0.21 -0.91 -1.88
C TYR A 35 0.07 -2.09 -0.95
N VAL A 36 1.13 -2.87 -1.24
CA VAL A 36 1.56 -3.99 -0.39
C VAL A 36 1.99 -3.50 0.99
N SER A 37 2.72 -2.39 1.06
CA SER A 37 3.19 -1.81 2.33
C SER A 37 2.03 -1.39 3.23
N VAL A 38 1.04 -0.68 2.66
CA VAL A 38 -0.19 -0.28 3.37
C VAL A 38 -0.96 -1.51 3.84
N LYS A 39 -1.18 -2.50 2.96
CA LYS A 39 -1.89 -3.73 3.31
C LYS A 39 -1.19 -4.53 4.41
N ARG A 40 0.14 -4.54 4.42
CA ARG A 40 0.92 -5.21 5.45
C ARG A 40 0.79 -4.51 6.80
N GLY A 41 0.74 -3.17 6.81
CA GLY A 41 0.43 -2.40 8.01
C GLY A 41 -0.95 -2.74 8.59
N GLU A 42 -1.98 -2.78 7.75
CA GLU A 42 -3.34 -3.16 8.18
C GLU A 42 -3.42 -4.59 8.72
N ALA A 43 -2.72 -5.54 8.07
CA ALA A 43 -2.71 -6.93 8.49
C ALA A 43 -2.08 -7.12 9.88
N LEU A 44 -0.99 -6.40 10.17
CA LEU A 44 -0.33 -6.44 11.47
C LEU A 44 -1.23 -5.89 12.57
N LEU A 45 -1.89 -4.75 12.35
CA LEU A 45 -2.82 -4.18 13.32
C LEU A 45 -4.00 -5.11 13.59
N LYS A 46 -4.53 -5.76 12.54
CA LYS A 46 -5.63 -6.73 12.68
C LYS A 46 -5.22 -7.96 13.48
N GLU A 47 -3.99 -8.45 13.30
CA GLU A 47 -3.48 -9.58 14.08
C GLU A 47 -3.29 -9.21 15.55
N VAL A 48 -2.77 -8.01 15.83
CA VAL A 48 -2.62 -7.52 17.21
C VAL A 48 -3.99 -7.36 17.88
N GLN A 49 -4.96 -6.75 17.20
CA GLN A 49 -6.31 -6.59 17.74
C GLN A 49 -6.97 -7.94 18.07
N ALA A 50 -6.83 -8.93 17.17
CA ALA A 50 -7.38 -10.27 17.41
C ALA A 50 -6.77 -10.96 18.64
N LYS A 51 -5.48 -10.73 18.94
CA LYS A 51 -4.82 -11.23 20.15
C LYS A 51 -5.31 -10.52 21.41
N VAL A 52 -5.46 -9.19 21.36
CA VAL A 52 -6.01 -8.38 22.46
C VAL A 52 -7.43 -8.82 22.81
N ASP A 53 -8.31 -8.97 21.81
CA ASP A 53 -9.70 -9.40 22.02
C ASP A 53 -9.79 -10.82 22.63
N ARG A 54 -8.83 -11.69 22.32
CA ARG A 54 -8.76 -13.03 22.93
C ARG A 54 -8.31 -12.97 24.38
N GLN A 55 -7.32 -12.13 24.70
CA GLN A 55 -6.86 -11.93 26.08
C GLN A 55 -7.95 -11.31 26.95
N ALA A 56 -8.65 -10.28 26.45
CA ALA A 56 -9.74 -9.63 27.17
C ALA A 56 -10.87 -10.61 27.57
N ARG A 57 -11.18 -11.59 26.70
CA ARG A 57 -12.18 -12.63 27.00
C ARG A 57 -11.73 -13.60 28.09
N ILE A 58 -10.46 -14.00 28.08
CA ILE A 58 -9.89 -14.89 29.10
C ILE A 58 -9.83 -14.15 30.45
N GLU A 59 -9.45 -12.88 30.44
CA GLU A 59 -9.40 -12.04 31.64
C GLU A 59 -10.79 -11.76 32.21
N ALA A 60 -11.80 -11.54 31.36
CA ALA A 60 -13.19 -11.42 31.79
C ALA A 60 -13.70 -12.72 32.45
N ALA A 61 -13.37 -13.89 31.88
CA ALA A 61 -13.72 -15.18 32.48
C ALA A 61 -13.01 -15.40 33.83
N LYS A 62 -11.71 -15.03 33.93
CA LYS A 62 -10.94 -15.15 35.16
C LYS A 62 -11.41 -14.21 36.27
N ASN A 63 -11.84 -12.98 35.92
CA ASN A 63 -12.45 -12.05 36.88
C ASN A 63 -13.81 -12.56 37.39
N LEU A 64 -14.60 -13.22 36.54
CA LEU A 64 -15.86 -13.84 36.94
C LEU A 64 -15.64 -15.01 37.91
N GLU A 65 -14.61 -15.83 37.67
CA GLU A 65 -14.24 -16.95 38.55
C GLU A 65 -13.69 -16.48 39.91
N ASN A 66 -12.98 -15.35 39.96
CA ASN A 66 -12.42 -14.79 41.20
C ASN A 66 -13.42 -13.99 42.05
N THR A 67 -14.68 -13.85 41.59
CA THR A 67 -15.75 -13.13 42.29
C THR A 67 -16.81 -14.09 42.88
N LEU A 68 -16.69 -15.39 42.67
CA LEU A 68 -17.53 -16.45 43.25
C LEU A 68 -16.81 -17.14 44.42
#